data_AF-A0A434MTR6-F1
#
_entry.id   AF-A0A434MTR6-F1
#
_cell.length_a   1.000
_cell.length_b   1.000
_cell.length_c   1.000
_cell.angle_alpha   90.00
_cell.angle_beta   90.00
_cell.angle_gamma   90.00
#
_symmetry.space_group_name_H-M   'P 1'
#
loop_
_entity.id
_entity.type
_entity.pdbx_description
1 polymer ?
#
loop_
_entity_poly.entity_id
_entity_poly.type
_entity_poly.pdbx_seq_one_letter_code
_entity_poly.pdbx_strand_id
1 'polypeptide(L)'
;MPREQSFTFYTYSPSGSRDENRWADTGIRDVFFDDEVVARQAVRQLRNDVTTETDEEWSKMYIEKIETFPMTKDNILALLNEGVGAIVKNHEVVGTIE
;
A
#
# COMPACT_ATOMS: atom_id res chain seq x y z
N MET A 1 10.25 3.89 -29.52
CA MET A 1 10.18 4.35 -28.13
C MET A 1 9.80 3.15 -27.25
N PRO A 2 10.49 2.86 -26.15
CA PRO A 2 9.98 1.89 -25.18
C PRO A 2 8.63 2.41 -24.69
N ARG A 3 7.62 1.55 -24.60
CA ARG A 3 6.34 1.92 -23.99
C ARG A 3 6.61 2.25 -22.54
N GLU A 4 6.26 3.44 -22.10
CA GLU A 4 6.35 3.82 -20.69
C GLU A 4 5.36 2.95 -19.92
N GLN A 5 5.87 2.05 -19.09
CA GLN A 5 5.06 1.04 -18.42
C GLN A 5 4.58 1.59 -17.07
N SER A 6 3.26 1.62 -16.88
CA SER A 6 2.63 1.80 -15.56
C SER A 6 2.44 0.42 -14.93
N PHE A 7 2.44 0.39 -13.59
CA PHE A 7 2.31 -0.86 -12.84
C PHE A 7 1.17 -0.76 -11.83
N THR A 8 0.62 -1.91 -11.47
CA THR A 8 -0.35 -2.04 -10.39
C THR A 8 0.30 -2.77 -9.23
N PHE A 9 0.11 -2.24 -8.03
CA PHE A 9 0.55 -2.86 -6.78
C PHE A 9 -0.58 -2.83 -5.76
N TYR A 10 -0.42 -3.63 -4.71
CA TYR A 10 -1.33 -3.72 -3.59
C TYR A 10 -0.59 -3.42 -2.29
N THR A 11 -1.30 -2.84 -1.33
CA THR A 11 -0.80 -2.61 0.02
C THR A 11 -1.96 -2.71 1.01
N TYR A 12 -1.71 -2.46 2.28
CA TYR A 12 -2.74 -2.46 3.31
C TYR A 12 -2.53 -1.31 4.29
N SER A 13 -3.63 -0.88 4.90
CA SER A 13 -3.61 0.20 5.88
C SER A 13 -4.68 -0.01 6.95
N PRO A 14 -4.54 0.57 8.16
CA PRO A 14 -5.63 0.63 9.12
C PRO A 14 -6.80 1.45 8.57
N SER A 15 -8.02 1.00 8.83
CA SER A 15 -9.25 1.67 8.34
C SER A 15 -9.45 3.12 8.81
N GLY A 16 -8.68 3.58 9.81
CA GLY A 16 -8.66 4.97 10.29
C GLY A 16 -7.63 5.88 9.61
N SER A 17 -6.80 5.37 8.71
CA SER A 17 -5.85 6.20 7.96
C SER A 17 -6.59 7.03 6.90
N ARG A 18 -6.68 8.35 7.14
CA ARG A 18 -7.36 9.29 6.21
C ARG A 18 -6.52 9.54 4.96
N ASP A 19 -7.18 9.57 3.81
CA ASP A 19 -6.57 9.76 2.47
C ASP A 19 -5.65 10.97 2.36
N GLU A 20 -5.94 12.08 3.06
CA GLU A 20 -5.17 13.34 2.92
C GLU A 20 -3.68 13.21 3.28
N ASN A 21 -3.29 12.22 4.08
CA ASN A 21 -1.89 11.97 4.47
C ASN A 21 -1.46 10.51 4.28
N ARG A 22 -2.17 9.72 3.46
CA ARG A 22 -1.90 8.28 3.31
C ARG A 22 -0.45 7.99 2.90
N TRP A 23 0.14 8.84 2.06
CA TRP A 23 1.50 8.70 1.54
C TRP A 23 2.53 9.59 2.22
N ALA A 24 2.16 10.25 3.32
CA ALA A 24 3.11 11.05 4.08
C ALA A 24 4.22 10.14 4.63
N ASP A 25 5.46 10.63 4.62
CA ASP A 25 6.56 9.93 5.27
C ASP A 25 6.36 9.96 6.79
N THR A 26 5.76 8.91 7.32
CA THR A 26 5.53 8.71 8.76
C THR A 26 6.71 8.02 9.44
N GLY A 27 7.79 7.70 8.70
CA GLY A 27 8.86 6.83 9.15
C GLY A 27 8.50 5.35 9.27
N ILE A 28 7.21 5.00 9.08
CA ILE A 28 6.73 3.62 9.00
C ILE A 28 6.70 3.22 7.52
N ARG A 29 7.33 2.11 7.19
CA ARG A 29 7.39 1.62 5.82
C ARG A 29 6.10 0.89 5.46
N ASP A 30 5.43 1.32 4.41
CA ASP A 30 4.40 0.55 3.74
C ASP A 30 5.00 -0.72 3.10
N VAL A 31 4.25 -1.81 3.14
CA VAL A 31 4.58 -3.05 2.43
C VAL A 31 3.77 -3.11 1.14
N PHE A 32 4.45 -3.31 0.02
CA PHE A 32 3.82 -3.41 -1.31
C PHE A 32 3.94 -4.83 -1.86
N PHE A 33 2.91 -5.23 -2.60
CA PHE A 33 2.78 -6.54 -3.24
C PHE A 33 2.39 -6.35 -4.70
N ASP A 34 2.80 -7.27 -5.56
CA ASP A 34 2.39 -7.31 -6.98
C ASP A 34 1.05 -8.04 -7.20
N ASP A 35 0.58 -8.78 -6.19
CA ASP A 35 -0.64 -9.58 -6.24
C ASP A 35 -1.57 -9.33 -5.04
N GLU A 36 -2.87 -9.21 -5.31
CA GLU A 36 -3.91 -8.92 -4.31
C GLU A 36 -4.08 -10.06 -3.31
N VAL A 37 -3.99 -11.32 -3.77
CA VAL A 37 -4.16 -12.50 -2.91
C VAL A 37 -3.01 -12.57 -1.92
N VAL A 38 -1.78 -12.26 -2.35
CA VAL A 38 -0.61 -12.19 -1.47
C VAL A 38 -0.77 -11.09 -0.43
N ALA A 39 -1.22 -9.89 -0.83
CA ALA A 39 -1.50 -8.80 0.12
C ALA A 39 -2.54 -9.21 1.18
N ARG A 40 -3.64 -9.85 0.76
CA ARG A 40 -4.68 -10.37 1.66
C ARG A 40 -4.16 -11.45 2.62
N GLN A 41 -3.30 -12.34 2.13
CA GLN A 41 -2.68 -13.37 2.97
C GLN A 41 -1.76 -12.75 4.02
N ALA A 42 -0.97 -11.74 3.65
CA ALA A 42 -0.10 -11.04 4.58
C ALA A 42 -0.90 -10.38 5.72
N VAL A 43 -2.02 -9.72 5.42
CA VAL A 43 -2.90 -9.13 6.45
C VAL A 43 -3.55 -10.18 7.34
N ARG A 44 -3.96 -11.33 6.78
CA ARG A 44 -4.49 -12.44 7.59
C ARG A 44 -3.44 -13.04 8.52
N GLN A 45 -2.20 -13.15 8.06
CA GLN A 45 -1.10 -13.61 8.90
C GLN A 45 -0.86 -12.61 10.03
N LEU A 46 -0.75 -11.32 9.70
CA LEU A 46 -0.62 -10.24 10.69
C LEU A 46 -1.75 -10.27 11.73
N ARG A 47 -2.99 -10.51 11.30
CA ARG A 47 -4.13 -10.69 12.21
C ARG A 47 -3.94 -11.86 13.15
N ASN A 48 -3.53 -13.01 12.65
CA ASN A 48 -3.29 -14.18 13.47
C ASN A 48 -2.19 -13.89 14.49
N ASP A 49 -1.09 -13.26 14.07
CA ASP A 49 0.04 -12.93 14.94
C ASP A 49 -0.42 -11.98 16.07
N VAL A 50 -1.15 -10.90 15.74
CA VAL A 50 -1.71 -9.97 16.74
C VAL A 50 -2.64 -10.71 17.69
N THR A 51 -3.67 -11.38 17.19
CA THR A 51 -4.70 -12.01 18.06
C THR A 51 -4.21 -13.21 18.87
N THR A 52 -3.07 -13.82 18.51
CA THR A 52 -2.51 -14.98 19.23
C THR A 52 -1.34 -14.62 20.14
N GLU A 53 -0.54 -13.63 19.76
CA GLU A 53 0.66 -13.22 20.51
C GLU A 53 0.43 -11.99 21.38
N THR A 54 -0.63 -11.21 21.11
CA THR A 54 -1.01 -10.04 21.91
C THR A 54 -2.46 -10.17 22.39
N ASP A 55 -2.76 -9.66 23.58
CA ASP A 55 -4.15 -9.49 24.06
C ASP A 55 -4.84 -8.29 23.35
N GLU A 56 -4.31 -7.83 22.21
CA GLU A 56 -4.84 -6.68 21.49
C GLU A 56 -5.97 -7.10 20.54
N GLU A 57 -7.02 -6.28 20.48
CA GLU A 57 -8.10 -6.48 19.53
C GLU A 57 -7.65 -6.10 18.12
N TRP A 58 -7.90 -7.00 17.16
CA TRP A 58 -7.65 -6.73 15.75
C TRP A 58 -8.46 -5.54 15.27
N SER A 59 -7.76 -4.56 14.70
CA SER A 59 -8.39 -3.42 14.03
C SER A 59 -8.63 -3.71 12.56
N LYS A 60 -9.79 -3.29 12.04
CA LYS A 60 -10.14 -3.44 10.62
C LYS A 60 -9.06 -2.83 9.73
N MET A 61 -8.60 -3.61 8.76
CA MET A 61 -7.60 -3.22 7.75
C MET A 61 -8.22 -3.11 6.37
N TYR A 62 -7.73 -2.17 5.56
CA TYR A 62 -8.04 -2.03 4.14
C TYR A 62 -6.99 -2.73 3.30
N ILE A 63 -7.44 -3.28 2.17
CA ILE A 63 -6.59 -3.72 1.07
C ILE A 63 -6.71 -2.64 0.00
N GLU A 64 -5.59 -2.06 -0.34
CA GLU A 64 -5.48 -0.93 -1.25
C GLU A 64 -4.82 -1.39 -2.53
N LYS A 65 -5.31 -0.87 -3.65
CA LYS A 65 -4.72 -1.02 -4.98
C LYS A 65 -4.20 0.34 -5.41
N ILE A 66 -2.97 0.37 -5.91
CA ILE A 66 -2.37 1.56 -6.50
C ILE A 66 -1.98 1.29 -7.94
N GLU A 67 -2.11 2.32 -8.78
CA GLU A 67 -1.54 2.36 -10.13
C GLU A 67 -0.45 3.43 -10.14
N THR A 68 0.72 3.10 -10.67
CA THR A 68 1.80 4.08 -10.79
C THR A 68 1.58 4.99 -12.01
N PHE A 69 2.16 6.19 -11.97
CA PHE A 69 2.52 6.86 -13.23
C PHE A 69 3.49 5.96 -14.04
N PRO A 70 3.64 6.19 -15.35
CA PRO A 70 4.63 5.46 -16.14
C PRO A 70 6.03 5.62 -15.54
N MET A 71 6.82 4.54 -15.50
CA MET A 71 8.13 4.54 -14.84
C MET A 71 9.21 5.23 -15.69
N THR A 72 9.06 6.56 -15.83
CA THR A 72 10.03 7.46 -16.46
C THR A 72 11.15 7.82 -15.48
N LYS A 73 12.24 8.40 -15.99
CA LYS A 73 13.34 8.90 -15.13
C LYS A 73 12.85 9.97 -14.15
N ASP A 74 11.96 10.85 -14.59
CA ASP A 74 11.45 11.94 -13.76
C ASP A 74 10.57 11.40 -12.62
N ASN A 75 9.71 10.42 -12.90
CA ASN A 75 8.87 9.79 -11.88
C ASN A 75 9.69 8.95 -10.88
N ILE A 76 10.76 8.27 -11.36
CA ILE A 76 11.71 7.60 -10.47
C ILE A 76 12.44 8.61 -9.59
N LEU A 77 12.85 9.75 -10.14
CA LEU A 77 13.49 10.82 -9.36
C LEU A 77 12.56 11.38 -8.29
N ALA A 78 11.27 11.56 -8.62
CA ALA A 78 10.26 11.97 -7.67
C ALA A 78 10.07 10.93 -6.55
N LEU A 79 9.98 9.63 -6.88
CA LEU A 79 9.93 8.55 -5.89
C LEU A 79 11.09 8.63 -4.88
N LEU A 80 12.32 8.87 -5.37
CA LEU A 80 13.51 8.89 -4.52
C LEU A 80 13.57 10.10 -3.59
N ASN A 81 13.01 11.24 -3.99
CA ASN A 81 13.08 12.48 -3.22
C ASN A 81 11.83 12.72 -2.36
N GLU A 82 10.66 12.29 -2.81
CA GLU A 82 9.33 12.62 -2.25
C GLU A 82 8.58 11.38 -1.73
N GLY A 83 9.06 10.18 -2.02
CA GLY A 83 8.44 8.93 -1.60
C GLY A 83 7.34 8.43 -2.54
N VAL A 84 6.62 7.40 -2.08
CA VAL A 84 5.69 6.62 -2.94
C VAL A 84 4.54 7.48 -3.47
N GLY A 85 4.04 8.44 -2.69
CA GLY A 85 2.93 9.30 -3.08
C GLY A 85 3.17 10.04 -4.41
N ALA A 86 4.43 10.37 -4.72
CA ALA A 86 4.80 11.08 -5.94
C ALA A 86 4.63 10.24 -7.22
N ILE A 87 4.55 8.91 -7.10
CA ILE A 87 4.34 8.01 -8.24
C ILE A 87 2.96 7.38 -8.29
N VAL A 88 2.10 7.60 -7.28
CA VAL A 88 0.74 7.05 -7.26
C VAL A 88 -0.16 7.90 -8.15
N LYS A 89 -0.64 7.31 -9.24
CA LYS A 89 -1.59 7.92 -10.17
C LYS A 89 -3.03 7.68 -9.75
N ASN A 90 -3.36 6.45 -9.39
CA ASN A 90 -4.67 6.06 -8.90
C ASN A 90 -4.52 5.25 -7.62
N HIS A 91 -5.46 5.40 -6.70
CA HIS A 91 -5.55 4.66 -5.44
C HIS A 91 -7.01 4.27 -5.20
N GLU A 92 -7.23 3.02 -4.80
CA GLU A 92 -8.56 2.45 -4.59
C GLU A 92 -8.51 1.46 -3.41
N VAL A 93 -9.49 1.50 -2.51
CA VAL A 93 -9.70 0.42 -1.53
C VAL A 93 -10.50 -0.70 -2.19
N VAL A 94 -9.87 -1.85 -2.38
CA VAL A 94 -10.44 -3.02 -3.09
C VAL A 94 -10.95 -4.11 -2.14
N GLY A 95 -10.76 -3.93 -0.83
CA GLY A 95 -11.32 -4.84 0.16
C GLY A 95 -11.00 -4.46 1.59
N THR A 96 -11.60 -5.20 2.51
CA THR A 96 -11.36 -5.03 3.95
C THR A 96 -11.16 -6.38 4.62
N ILE A 97 -10.40 -6.41 5.71
CA ILE A 97 -10.22 -7.58 6.57
C ILE A 97 -10.49 -7.17 8.03
N GLU A 98 -11.47 -7.86 8.62
CA GLU A 98 -11.92 -7.77 10.01
C GLU A 98 -11.54 -9.05 10.74
#